data_AF-A0A1B4FYI4-F1
#
_entry.id   AF-A0A1B4FYI4-F1
#
_cell.length_a   1.000
_cell.length_b   1.000
_cell.length_c   1.000
_cell.angle_alpha   90.00
_cell.angle_beta   90.00
_cell.angle_gamma   90.00
#
_symmetry.space_group_name_H-M   'P 1'
#
loop_
_entity.id
_entity.type
_entity.pdbx_description
1 polymer ?
#
loop_
_entity_poly.entity_id
_entity_poly.type
_entity_poly.pdbx_seq_one_letter_code
_entity_poly.pdbx_strand_id
1 'polypeptide(L)'
;MSNPYALQPTKAFWRPAVGDVNPMEISDLWRPKYPIGKHEPIATLGSSFAQHISRALMQAGYRWLDSEPPPKRSSTTTTTASFRRASATSTRRRC
;
A
#
# COMPACT_ATOMS: atom_id res chain seq x y z
N MET A 1 13.87 -28.74 -23.25
CA MET A 1 13.37 -28.62 -21.86
C MET A 1 12.20 -27.65 -21.86
N SER A 2 11.01 -28.09 -21.43
CA SER A 2 9.82 -27.23 -21.33
C SER A 2 9.72 -26.68 -19.91
N ASN A 3 9.56 -25.37 -19.77
CA ASN A 3 9.33 -24.69 -18.49
C ASN A 3 8.09 -23.79 -18.64
N PRO A 4 7.12 -23.80 -17.68
CA PRO A 4 5.92 -22.96 -17.71
C PRO A 4 6.17 -21.44 -17.82
N TYR A 5 7.37 -20.96 -17.49
CA TYR A 5 7.72 -19.54 -17.62
C TYR A 5 8.11 -19.12 -19.04
N ALA A 6 8.51 -20.05 -19.91
CA ALA A 6 9.05 -19.73 -21.23
C ALA A 6 8.04 -19.02 -22.16
N LEU A 7 6.74 -19.21 -21.92
CA LEU A 7 5.65 -18.64 -22.71
C LEU A 7 4.98 -17.44 -22.02
N GLN A 8 5.54 -16.95 -20.90
CA GLN A 8 4.96 -15.81 -20.18
C GLN A 8 5.26 -14.49 -20.92
N PRO A 9 4.35 -13.50 -20.84
CA PRO A 9 4.56 -12.20 -21.46
C PRO A 9 5.69 -11.42 -20.78
N THR A 10 6.29 -10.47 -21.49
CA THR A 10 7.39 -9.63 -21.00
C THR A 10 7.13 -9.03 -19.62
N LYS A 11 5.91 -8.55 -19.36
CA LYS A 11 5.50 -7.98 -18.07
C LYS A 11 5.61 -8.91 -16.86
N ALA A 12 5.69 -10.22 -17.09
CA ALA A 12 5.93 -11.20 -16.04
C ALA A 12 7.39 -11.21 -15.56
N PHE A 13 8.28 -10.53 -16.28
CA PHE A 13 9.72 -10.48 -16.00
C PHE A 13 10.18 -9.05 -15.71
N TRP A 14 10.84 -8.86 -14.56
CA TRP A 14 11.26 -7.53 -14.11
C TRP A 14 12.24 -6.84 -15.05
N ARG A 15 13.31 -7.53 -15.47
CA ARG A 15 14.37 -6.90 -16.29
C ARG A 15 13.82 -6.34 -17.61
N PRO A 16 13.14 -7.13 -18.48
CA PRO A 16 12.66 -6.59 -19.75
C PRO A 16 11.40 -5.72 -19.62
N ALA A 17 10.67 -5.73 -18.50
CA ALA A 17 9.49 -4.87 -18.32
C ALA A 17 9.79 -3.53 -17.61
N VAL A 18 10.84 -3.47 -16.79
CA VAL A 18 11.16 -2.33 -15.93
C VAL A 18 12.63 -1.95 -16.03
N GLY A 19 13.55 -2.92 -15.93
CA GLY A 19 14.99 -2.65 -15.86
C GLY A 19 15.60 -2.13 -17.16
N ASP A 20 15.17 -2.68 -18.30
CA ASP A 20 15.70 -2.37 -19.63
C ASP A 20 14.82 -1.34 -20.38
N VAL A 21 13.74 -0.84 -19.75
CA VAL A 21 12.77 0.10 -20.34
C VAL A 21 13.05 1.52 -19.83
N ASN A 22 12.93 2.52 -20.70
CA ASN A 22 13.02 3.92 -20.28
C ASN A 22 11.97 4.20 -19.19
N PRO A 23 12.32 4.81 -18.04
CA PRO A 23 11.38 5.09 -16.95
C PRO A 23 10.09 5.79 -17.36
N MET A 24 10.14 6.65 -18.38
CA MET A 24 8.97 7.39 -18.89
C MET A 24 8.09 6.56 -19.84
N GLU A 25 8.57 5.41 -20.30
CA GLU A 25 7.88 4.53 -21.24
C GLU A 25 7.35 3.26 -20.57
N ILE A 26 7.61 3.09 -19.27
CA ILE A 26 7.11 1.95 -18.51
C ILE A 26 5.58 1.93 -18.55
N SER A 27 5.03 0.81 -18.99
CA SER A 27 3.60 0.59 -19.12
C SER A 27 3.24 -0.82 -18.66
N ASP A 28 1.93 -1.06 -18.45
CA ASP A 28 1.38 -2.36 -18.03
C ASP A 28 1.97 -2.96 -16.74
N LEU A 29 2.45 -2.11 -15.83
CA LEU A 29 3.14 -2.53 -14.60
C LEU A 29 2.25 -3.38 -13.68
N TRP A 30 0.95 -3.09 -13.66
CA TRP A 30 0.00 -3.78 -12.81
C TRP A 30 -1.38 -3.89 -13.46
N ARG A 31 -1.91 -5.12 -13.48
CA ARG A 31 -3.33 -5.40 -13.74
C ARG A 31 -3.91 -6.14 -12.55
N PRO A 32 -4.74 -5.50 -11.71
CA PRO A 32 -5.32 -6.16 -10.57
C PRO A 32 -6.25 -7.31 -11.03
N LYS A 33 -6.12 -8.48 -10.39
CA LYS A 33 -7.10 -9.56 -10.55
C LYS A 33 -8.46 -9.17 -9.96
N TYR A 34 -8.45 -8.40 -8.88
CA TYR A 34 -9.63 -7.86 -8.21
C TYR A 34 -9.47 -6.34 -8.06
N PRO A 35 -10.46 -5.55 -8.48
CA PRO A 35 -10.39 -4.10 -8.34
C PRO A 35 -10.37 -3.73 -6.85
N ILE A 36 -9.40 -2.93 -6.43
CA ILE A 36 -9.30 -2.46 -5.04
C ILE A 36 -9.99 -1.10 -4.94
N GLY A 37 -11.15 -1.09 -4.30
CA GLY A 37 -11.93 0.13 -4.06
C GLY A 37 -11.44 0.93 -2.85
N LYS A 38 -11.86 2.20 -2.75
CA LYS A 38 -11.53 3.06 -1.59
C LYS A 38 -12.12 2.56 -0.26
N HIS A 39 -13.17 1.76 -0.31
CA HIS A 39 -13.92 1.30 0.87
C HIS A 39 -13.42 -0.04 1.43
N GLU A 40 -12.63 -0.78 0.65
CA GLU A 40 -12.06 -2.04 1.09
C GLU A 40 -10.94 -1.77 2.11
N PRO A 41 -10.88 -2.53 3.21
CA PRO A 41 -9.83 -2.35 4.20
C PRO A 41 -8.48 -2.84 3.64
N ILE A 42 -7.47 -1.96 3.65
CA ILE A 42 -6.12 -2.26 3.20
C ILE A 42 -5.17 -2.22 4.40
N ALA A 43 -4.45 -3.32 4.64
CA ALA A 43 -3.36 -3.38 5.61
C ALA A 43 -2.02 -3.45 4.86
N THR A 44 -1.03 -2.67 5.29
CA THR A 44 0.34 -2.69 4.77
C THR A 44 1.25 -3.30 5.82
N LEU A 45 1.96 -4.38 5.48
CA LEU A 45 2.83 -5.11 6.41
C LEU A 45 4.29 -4.91 6.03
N GLY A 46 5.18 -4.72 7.01
CA GLY A 46 6.63 -4.57 6.81
C GLY A 46 7.24 -3.36 7.51
N SER A 47 8.56 -3.17 7.34
CA SER A 47 9.38 -2.23 8.12
C SER A 47 9.31 -0.77 7.64
N SER A 48 9.95 -0.43 6.52
CA SER A 48 10.06 0.96 6.04
C SER A 48 9.19 1.25 4.82
N PHE A 49 9.11 0.31 3.88
CA PHE A 49 8.29 0.49 2.68
C PHE A 49 6.80 0.56 3.01
N ALA A 50 6.33 -0.32 3.90
CA ALA A 50 4.92 -0.34 4.34
C ALA A 50 4.49 0.99 4.97
N GLN A 51 5.38 1.65 5.69
CA GLN A 51 5.15 2.97 6.27
C GLN A 51 4.98 4.05 5.18
N HIS A 52 5.78 4.02 4.14
CA HIS A 52 5.66 5.00 3.06
C HIS A 52 4.37 4.79 2.25
N ILE A 53 4.04 3.53 1.94
CA ILE A 53 2.83 3.19 1.18
C ILE A 53 1.55 3.48 1.96
N SER A 54 1.48 3.18 3.26
CA SER A 54 0.28 3.47 4.06
C SER A 54 -0.07 4.96 4.09
N ARG A 55 0.95 5.83 4.18
CA ARG A 55 0.75 7.29 4.11
C ARG A 55 0.15 7.71 2.78
N ALA A 56 0.67 7.18 1.67
CA ALA A 56 0.14 7.48 0.34
C ALA A 56 -1.31 6.98 0.17
N LEU A 57 -1.63 5.79 0.67
CA LEU A 57 -2.99 5.23 0.64
C LEU A 57 -3.98 6.11 1.41
N MET A 58 -3.61 6.54 2.62
CA MET A 58 -4.43 7.45 3.42
C MET A 58 -4.63 8.81 2.71
N GLN A 59 -3.58 9.38 2.12
CA GLN A 59 -3.66 10.65 1.38
C GLN A 59 -4.54 10.54 0.12
N ALA A 60 -4.53 9.38 -0.55
CA ALA A 60 -5.40 9.10 -1.69
C ALA A 60 -6.86 8.77 -1.30
N GLY A 61 -7.17 8.72 0.00
CA GLY A 61 -8.51 8.48 0.53
C GLY A 61 -8.93 7.01 0.56
N TYR A 62 -7.98 6.08 0.58
CA TYR A 62 -8.26 4.67 0.80
C TYR A 62 -8.46 4.37 2.29
N ARG A 63 -9.27 3.35 2.57
CA ARG A 63 -9.47 2.84 3.92
C ARG A 63 -8.29 1.97 4.36
N TRP A 64 -7.28 2.61 4.93
CA TRP A 64 -6.16 1.92 5.58
C TRP A 64 -6.55 1.41 6.98
N LEU A 65 -6.21 0.16 7.29
CA LEU A 65 -6.51 -0.52 8.55
C LEU A 65 -5.26 -0.62 9.44
N ASP A 66 -5.35 -0.08 10.64
CA ASP A 66 -4.38 -0.28 11.72
C ASP A 66 -4.88 -1.38 12.67
N SER A 67 -4.20 -2.53 12.63
CA SER A 67 -4.56 -3.72 13.43
C SER A 67 -3.86 -3.79 14.79
N GLU A 68 -2.87 -2.94 15.05
CA GLU A 68 -2.09 -2.95 16.29
C GLU A 68 -2.00 -1.54 16.90
N PRO A 69 -3.14 -0.96 17.34
CA PRO A 69 -3.13 0.35 17.96
C PRO A 69 -2.39 0.28 19.31
N PRO A 70 -1.63 1.33 19.68
CA PRO A 70 -0.90 1.35 20.93
C PRO A 70 -1.85 1.17 22.13
N PRO A 71 -1.42 0.43 23.18
CA PRO A 71 -2.24 0.21 24.35
C PRO A 71 -2.54 1.53 25.07
N LYS A 72 -3.79 1.66 25.56
CA LYS A 72 -4.35 2.90 26.15
C LYS A 72 -3.59 3.43 27.39
N ARG A 73 -2.66 2.66 27.97
CA ARG A 73 -1.94 2.97 29.22
C ARG A 73 -0.46 3.32 29.01
N SER A 74 -0.04 3.67 27.80
CA SER A 74 1.33 4.17 27.56
C SER A 74 1.39 5.67 27.84
N SER A 75 1.60 6.03 29.10
CA SER A 75 1.98 7.39 29.47
C SER A 75 3.47 7.60 29.22
N THR A 76 3.79 8.65 28.45
CA THR A 76 5.03 9.44 28.54
C THR A 76 6.20 9.06 27.61
N THR A 77 6.37 9.90 26.58
CA THR A 77 7.67 10.41 26.08
C THR A 77 8.66 9.44 25.42
N THR A 78 8.27 8.81 24.32
CA THR A 78 9.20 8.54 23.19
C THR A 78 8.44 8.84 21.90
N THR A 79 8.48 10.09 21.45
CA THR A 79 8.01 10.49 20.12
C THR A 79 9.08 10.10 19.11
N THR A 80 9.09 8.83 18.69
CA THR A 80 9.59 8.41 17.37
C THR A 80 8.87 7.10 17.03
N ALA A 81 8.24 7.08 15.85
CA ALA A 81 7.32 6.06 15.32
C ALA A 81 5.84 6.14 15.74
N SER A 82 5.28 7.33 15.98
CA SER A 82 3.82 7.51 15.96
C SER A 82 3.30 7.60 14.52
N PHE A 83 2.78 6.48 14.00
CA PHE A 83 1.85 6.48 12.87
C PHE A 83 0.52 7.12 13.30
N ARG A 84 0.48 8.45 13.40
CA ARG A 84 -0.80 9.18 13.48
C ARG A 84 -0.65 10.63 13.03
N ARG A 85 -1.20 10.92 11.84
CA ARG A 85 -2.09 12.07 11.66
C ARG A 85 -3.36 11.57 11.00
N ALA A 86 -4.28 11.09 11.84
CA ALA A 86 -5.67 10.97 11.44
C ALA A 86 -6.22 12.40 11.35
N SER A 87 -6.41 12.91 10.13
CA SER A 87 -7.21 14.10 9.90
C SER A 87 -8.66 13.74 10.24
N ALA A 88 -9.09 14.14 11.43
CA ALA A 88 -10.48 14.07 11.82
C ALA A 88 -11.32 14.89 10.84
N THR A 89 -12.09 14.23 9.99
CA THR A 89 -13.38 14.78 9.56
C THR A 89 -14.45 13.88 10.16
N SER A 90 -14.72 14.17 11.43
CA SER A 90 -15.94 13.78 12.11
C SER A 90 -17.13 14.29 11.28
N THR A 91 -17.88 13.39 10.67
CA THR A 91 -19.32 13.59 10.52
C THR A 91 -20.03 12.34 11.02
N ARG A 92 -20.17 12.28 12.35
CA ARG A 92 -21.30 11.60 12.99
C ARG A 92 -22.59 12.31 12.57
N ARG A 93 -23.53 11.58 11.97
CA ARG A 93 -24.98 11.69 12.21
C ARG A 93 -25.52 10.26 12.05
N ARG A 94 -25.72 9.50 13.14
CA ARG A 94 -26.86 9.45 14.09
C ARG A 94 -28.19 9.07 13.43
N CYS A 95 -28.79 8.05 14.07
CA CYS A 95 -30.06 7.38 13.85
C CYS A 95 -30.08 6.40 12.68
#